data_AF-A0A821IXH4-F1
#
_entry.id   AF-A0A821IXH4-F1
#
_cell.length_a   1.000
_cell.length_b   1.000
_cell.length_c   1.000
_cell.angle_alpha   90.00
_cell.angle_beta   90.00
_cell.angle_gamma   90.00
#
_symmetry.space_group_name_H-M   'P 1'
#
loop_
_entity.id
_entity.type
_entity.pdbx_description
1 polymer ?
#
loop_
_entity_poly.entity_id
_entity_poly.type
_entity_poly.pdbx_seq_one_letter_code
_entity_poly.pdbx_strand_id
1 'polypeptide(L)'
;MTTIEFKRLKMYVGKVILMTNFLMGNLDKNKAIQYINRCEPSENEIRVLFKINIDTRITKTQPYADITHLSDYHNEHEILIMFGASFHVMDIIMNPHDALPIYLLELCAEKLEPIPLNEREQRWYSYIESLN
;
A
#
# COMPACT_ATOMS: atom_id res chain seq x y z
N MET A 1 -10.46 0.57 -9.20
CA MET A 1 -11.02 0.72 -7.82
C MET A 1 -12.48 1.04 -7.95
N THR A 2 -13.36 0.40 -7.18
CA THR A 2 -14.80 0.72 -7.23
C THR A 2 -15.08 2.12 -6.69
N THR A 3 -16.15 2.76 -7.16
CA THR A 3 -16.59 4.06 -6.65
C THR A 3 -16.91 4.03 -5.15
N ILE A 4 -17.34 2.88 -4.62
CA ILE A 4 -17.61 2.67 -3.19
C ILE A 4 -16.30 2.66 -2.39
N GLU A 5 -15.30 1.89 -2.84
CA GLU A 5 -13.98 1.86 -2.21
C GLU A 5 -13.33 3.24 -2.22
N PHE A 6 -13.45 3.98 -3.32
CA PHE A 6 -12.96 5.36 -3.40
C PHE A 6 -13.60 6.27 -2.36
N LYS A 7 -14.94 6.23 -2.23
CA LYS A 7 -15.65 7.03 -1.21
C LYS A 7 -15.25 6.64 0.20
N ARG A 8 -15.06 5.35 0.47
CA ARG A 8 -14.60 4.85 1.77
C ARG A 8 -13.19 5.34 2.08
N LEU A 9 -12.26 5.20 1.13
CA LEU A 9 -10.86 5.57 1.33
C LEU A 9 -10.71 7.08 1.59
N LYS A 10 -11.58 7.91 1.00
CA LYS A 10 -11.67 9.34 1.30
C LYS A 10 -11.99 9.66 2.77
N MET A 11 -12.70 8.79 3.49
CA MET A 11 -12.98 8.96 4.93
C MET A 11 -11.76 8.68 5.84
N TYR A 12 -10.66 8.19 5.26
CA TYR A 12 -9.42 7.90 5.96
C TYR A 12 -8.36 8.98 5.80
N VAL A 13 -8.62 10.09 5.09
CA VAL A 13 -7.71 11.25 5.08
C VAL A 13 -7.44 11.69 6.52
N GLY A 14 -6.15 11.84 6.85
CA GLY A 14 -5.65 12.11 8.20
C GLY A 14 -5.48 10.87 9.09
N LYS A 15 -5.83 9.66 8.63
CA LYS A 15 -5.76 8.41 9.42
C LYS A 15 -4.74 7.42 8.83
N VAL A 16 -4.35 6.46 9.66
CA VAL A 16 -3.53 5.32 9.24
C VAL A 16 -4.43 4.19 8.73
N ILE A 17 -4.06 3.60 7.60
CA ILE A 17 -4.68 2.40 7.02
C ILE A 17 -3.66 1.26 7.02
N LEU A 18 -4.15 0.04 7.22
CA LEU A 18 -3.36 -1.19 7.09
C LEU A 18 -3.68 -1.86 5.77
N MET A 19 -2.65 -2.20 4.99
CA MET A 19 -2.82 -2.97 3.77
C MET A 19 -2.77 -4.47 4.08
N THR A 20 -3.83 -5.18 3.73
CA THR A 20 -3.94 -6.63 3.95
C THR A 20 -3.40 -7.45 2.78
N ASN A 21 -3.08 -6.79 1.66
CA ASN A 21 -2.55 -7.41 0.45
C ASN A 21 -1.17 -6.83 0.12
N PHE A 22 -0.40 -7.55 -0.69
CA PHE A 22 0.77 -6.98 -1.34
C PHE A 22 0.36 -5.84 -2.28
N LEU A 23 1.17 -4.78 -2.32
CA LEU A 23 1.01 -3.73 -3.32
C LEU A 23 2.18 -3.78 -4.29
N MET A 24 1.89 -3.68 -5.58
CA MET A 24 2.90 -3.40 -6.58
C MET A 24 2.83 -1.93 -6.96
N GLY A 25 3.99 -1.34 -7.14
CA GLY A 25 4.15 0.04 -7.58
C GLY A 25 5.29 0.16 -8.57
N ASN A 26 5.53 1.39 -9.02
CA ASN A 26 6.60 1.73 -9.92
C ASN A 26 7.28 3.01 -9.42
N LEU A 27 8.61 3.02 -9.39
CA LEU A 27 9.38 4.21 -9.02
C LEU A 27 9.38 5.27 -10.13
N ASP A 28 9.17 4.86 -11.39
CA ASP A 28 8.97 5.77 -12.53
C ASP A 28 7.49 6.20 -12.63
N LYS A 29 7.26 7.47 -12.29
CA LYS A 29 5.96 8.13 -12.41
C LYS A 29 5.37 8.01 -13.82
N ASN A 30 6.17 8.12 -14.88
CA ASN A 30 5.67 8.10 -16.24
C ASN A 30 5.13 6.72 -16.60
N LYS A 31 5.79 5.64 -16.14
CA LYS A 31 5.30 4.27 -16.30
C LYS A 31 4.00 4.05 -15.53
N ALA A 32 3.92 4.51 -14.28
CA ALA A 32 2.70 4.43 -13.50
C ALA A 32 1.51 5.11 -14.21
N ILE A 33 1.74 6.29 -14.80
CA ILE A 33 0.72 7.01 -15.59
C ILE A 33 0.37 6.23 -16.86
N GLN A 34 1.34 5.65 -17.56
CA GLN A 34 1.09 4.81 -18.74
C GLN A 34 0.19 3.61 -18.40
N TYR A 35 0.43 2.92 -17.28
CA TYR A 35 -0.44 1.82 -16.85
C TYR A 35 -1.86 2.28 -16.56
N ILE A 36 -2.02 3.41 -15.87
CA ILE A 36 -3.33 4.01 -15.61
C ILE A 36 -4.05 4.35 -16.93
N ASN A 37 -3.36 4.94 -17.89
CA ASN A 37 -3.96 5.33 -19.17
C ASN A 37 -4.34 4.12 -20.06
N ARG A 38 -3.71 2.96 -19.86
CA ARG A 38 -4.07 1.70 -20.52
C ARG A 38 -5.22 0.96 -19.83
N CYS A 39 -5.63 1.40 -18.64
CA CYS A 39 -6.71 0.80 -17.89
C CYS A 39 -8.06 1.42 -18.30
N GLU A 40 -8.95 0.59 -18.83
CA GLU A 40 -10.35 0.95 -19.09
C GLU A 40 -11.19 0.55 -17.87
N PRO A 41 -11.64 1.50 -17.03
CA PRO A 41 -12.47 1.17 -15.88
C PRO A 41 -13.86 0.69 -16.33
N SER A 42 -14.39 -0.31 -15.64
CA SER A 42 -15.80 -0.70 -15.77
C SER A 42 -16.74 0.41 -15.28
N GLU A 43 -18.04 0.29 -15.55
CA GLU A 43 -19.06 1.32 -15.20
C GLU A 43 -19.02 1.78 -13.73
N ASN A 44 -18.68 0.87 -12.79
CA ASN A 44 -18.63 1.16 -11.35
C ASN A 44 -17.22 1.38 -10.81
N GLU A 45 -16.23 1.48 -11.69
CA GLU A 45 -14.84 1.65 -11.34
C GLU A 45 -14.33 3.03 -11.74
N ILE A 46 -13.32 3.48 -11.03
CA ILE A 46 -12.55 4.65 -11.38
C ILE A 46 -11.07 4.32 -11.38
N ARG A 47 -10.34 5.07 -12.20
CA ARG A 47 -8.88 5.13 -12.14
C ARG A 47 -8.48 6.02 -10.96
N VAL A 48 -7.49 5.57 -10.22
CA VAL A 48 -6.89 6.31 -9.11
C VAL A 48 -5.38 6.09 -9.16
N LEU A 49 -4.61 7.12 -8.82
CA LEU A 49 -3.17 7.00 -8.63
C LEU A 49 -2.85 7.03 -7.14
N PHE A 50 -1.99 6.14 -6.69
CA PHE A 50 -1.39 6.20 -5.36
C PHE A 50 0.02 6.74 -5.48
N LYS A 51 0.28 7.87 -4.83
CA LYS A 51 1.63 8.40 -4.64
C LYS A 51 2.05 8.07 -3.22
N ILE A 52 2.98 7.13 -3.10
CA ILE A 52 3.48 6.66 -1.80
C ILE A 52 4.84 7.31 -1.54
N ASN A 53 4.95 8.05 -0.44
CA ASN A 53 6.23 8.52 0.08
C ASN A 53 6.81 7.46 1.02
N ILE A 54 8.07 7.11 0.82
CA ILE A 54 8.80 6.13 1.62
C ILE A 54 10.09 6.80 2.10
N ASP A 55 10.21 7.06 3.40
CA ASP A 55 11.48 7.49 3.97
C ASP A 55 12.38 6.29 4.23
N THR A 56 13.38 6.10 3.38
CA THR A 56 14.31 4.97 3.43
C THR A 56 15.28 5.02 4.61
N ARG A 57 15.32 6.13 5.36
CA ARG A 57 16.26 6.34 6.48
C ARG A 57 15.69 5.87 7.82
N ILE A 58 14.37 5.75 7.93
CA ILE A 58 13.69 5.63 9.23
C ILE A 58 13.55 4.16 9.68
N THR A 59 13.66 3.18 8.78
CA THR A 59 13.30 1.80 9.10
C THR A 59 14.50 0.86 9.22
N LYS A 60 14.50 -0.02 10.24
CA LYS A 60 15.42 -1.17 10.34
C LYS A 60 15.00 -2.32 9.42
N THR A 61 13.72 -2.40 9.09
CA THR A 61 13.12 -3.37 8.17
C THR A 61 12.48 -2.60 7.00
N GLN A 62 12.69 -3.06 5.77
CA GLN A 62 12.05 -2.47 4.60
C GLN A 62 10.81 -3.31 4.28
N PRO A 63 9.57 -2.83 4.54
CA PRO A 63 8.37 -3.54 4.12
C PRO A 63 8.13 -3.36 2.61
N TYR A 64 9.20 -3.22 1.84
CA TYR A 64 9.21 -3.06 0.40
C TYR A 64 10.52 -3.58 -0.19
N ALA A 65 10.50 -3.99 -1.45
CA ALA A 65 11.66 -4.46 -2.19
C ALA A 65 11.61 -3.95 -3.63
N ASP A 66 12.76 -3.53 -4.16
CA ASP A 66 12.95 -3.33 -5.60
C ASP A 66 13.04 -4.71 -6.27
N ILE A 67 12.08 -5.00 -7.13
CA ILE A 67 11.98 -6.28 -7.85
C ILE A 67 12.31 -6.14 -9.33
N THR A 68 12.90 -5.01 -9.75
CA THR A 68 13.27 -4.76 -11.15
C THR A 68 14.14 -5.88 -11.73
N HIS A 69 15.02 -6.44 -10.93
CA HIS A 69 15.92 -7.54 -11.31
C HIS A 69 15.22 -8.91 -11.43
N LEU A 70 14.01 -9.04 -10.91
CA LEU A 70 13.18 -10.25 -11.02
C LEU A 70 12.19 -10.17 -12.18
N SER A 71 12.00 -8.98 -12.76
CA SER A 71 11.14 -8.75 -13.91
C SER A 71 11.87 -9.15 -15.20
N ASP A 72 11.18 -9.79 -16.14
CA ASP A 72 11.70 -10.05 -17.49
C ASP A 72 12.11 -8.75 -18.21
N TYR A 73 11.61 -7.61 -17.72
CA TYR A 73 11.86 -6.27 -18.22
C TYR A 73 12.69 -5.46 -17.21
N HIS A 74 14.01 -5.43 -17.41
CA HIS A 74 14.99 -4.86 -16.49
C HIS A 74 14.90 -3.33 -16.30
N ASN A 75 14.00 -2.65 -17.01
CA ASN A 75 13.78 -1.21 -16.91
C ASN A 75 12.42 -0.86 -16.28
N GLU A 76 11.71 -1.82 -15.67
CA GLU A 76 10.38 -1.58 -15.12
C GLU A 76 10.39 -0.84 -13.78
N HIS A 77 11.50 -0.76 -13.05
CA HIS A 77 11.56 0.00 -11.77
C HIS A 77 10.43 -0.38 -10.79
N GLU A 78 10.09 -1.67 -10.78
CA GLU A 78 8.98 -2.21 -10.00
C GLU A 78 9.35 -2.34 -8.53
N ILE A 79 8.43 -1.92 -7.68
CA ILE A 79 8.54 -2.05 -6.22
C ILE A 79 7.40 -2.92 -5.71
N LEU A 80 7.73 -3.91 -4.90
CA LEU A 80 6.77 -4.72 -4.16
C LEU A 80 6.73 -4.23 -2.72
N ILE A 81 5.55 -3.90 -2.20
CA ILE A 81 5.32 -3.56 -0.80
C ILE A 81 4.63 -4.75 -0.13
N MET A 82 5.17 -5.15 1.01
CA MET A 82 4.69 -6.28 1.78
C MET A 82 3.28 -6.06 2.33
N PHE A 83 2.51 -7.14 2.43
CA PHE A 83 1.30 -7.16 3.25
C PHE A 83 1.64 -6.76 4.69
N GLY A 84 0.69 -6.13 5.39
CA GLY A 84 0.91 -5.62 6.75
C GLY A 84 1.57 -4.23 6.79
N ALA A 85 2.00 -3.69 5.65
CA ALA A 85 2.43 -2.29 5.58
C ALA A 85 1.28 -1.35 5.95
N SER A 86 1.59 -0.35 6.78
CA SER A 86 0.64 0.69 7.18
C SER A 86 1.01 2.04 6.55
N PHE A 87 -0.01 2.81 6.20
CA PHE A 87 0.13 4.08 5.50
C PHE A 87 -0.68 5.17 6.16
N HIS A 88 -0.09 6.35 6.34
CA HIS A 88 -0.85 7.56 6.66
C HIS A 88 -1.43 8.11 5.38
N VAL A 89 -2.76 8.23 5.30
CA VAL A 89 -3.44 8.87 4.18
C VAL A 89 -3.36 10.38 4.39
N MET A 90 -2.45 11.03 3.68
CA MET A 90 -2.16 12.45 3.86
C MET A 90 -3.27 13.31 3.27
N ASP A 91 -3.61 13.07 2.01
CA ASP A 91 -4.60 13.84 1.29
C ASP A 91 -5.06 13.12 0.00
N ILE A 92 -6.07 13.67 -0.66
CA ILE A 92 -6.49 13.29 -2.01
C ILE A 92 -6.57 14.55 -2.85
N ILE A 93 -5.66 14.66 -3.81
CA ILE A 93 -5.62 15.77 -4.74
C ILE A 93 -6.18 15.34 -6.10
N MET A 94 -6.74 16.29 -6.84
CA MET A 94 -7.15 16.05 -8.22
C MET A 94 -6.05 16.54 -9.14
N ASN A 95 -5.61 15.71 -10.08
CA ASN A 95 -4.76 16.18 -11.16
C ASN A 95 -5.60 17.11 -12.06
N PRO A 96 -5.20 18.39 -12.23
CA PRO A 96 -6.00 19.37 -12.95
C PRO A 96 -6.12 19.07 -14.46
N HIS A 97 -5.22 18.26 -15.02
CA HIS A 97 -5.20 18.00 -16.46
C HIS A 97 -6.16 16.90 -16.92
N ASP A 98 -6.34 15.85 -16.12
CA ASP A 98 -7.06 14.63 -16.51
C ASP A 98 -8.15 14.22 -15.50
N ALA A 99 -8.40 15.05 -14.48
CA ALA A 99 -9.32 14.77 -13.38
C ALA A 99 -9.04 13.41 -12.71
N LEU A 100 -7.79 12.95 -12.70
CA LEU A 100 -7.37 11.74 -12.01
C LEU A 100 -7.20 12.02 -10.50
N PRO A 101 -7.93 11.33 -9.62
CA PRO A 101 -7.68 11.42 -8.18
C PRO A 101 -6.31 10.79 -7.84
N ILE A 102 -5.52 11.51 -7.06
CA ILE A 102 -4.23 11.06 -6.55
C ILE A 102 -4.30 10.99 -5.02
N TYR A 103 -4.22 9.79 -4.48
CA TYR A 103 -4.02 9.57 -3.05
C TYR A 103 -2.57 9.82 -2.69
N LEU A 104 -2.35 10.71 -1.74
CA LEU A 104 -1.04 10.94 -1.14
C LEU A 104 -0.94 10.08 0.11
N LEU A 105 -0.04 9.10 0.08
CA LEU A 105 0.22 8.18 1.17
C LEU A 105 1.64 8.34 1.67
N GLU A 106 1.85 8.16 2.96
CA GLU A 106 3.18 8.01 3.55
C GLU A 106 3.28 6.66 4.23
N LEU A 107 4.30 5.87 3.87
CA LEU A 107 4.57 4.61 4.53
C LEU A 107 4.95 4.89 5.98
N CYS A 108 4.19 4.34 6.92
CA CYS A 108 4.51 4.45 8.33
C CYS A 108 5.77 3.63 8.62
N ALA A 109 6.73 4.26 9.29
CA ALA A 109 7.83 3.51 9.89
C ALA A 109 7.25 2.61 10.98
N GLU A 110 7.38 1.30 10.78
CA GLU A 110 6.98 0.35 11.80
C GLU A 110 7.86 0.57 13.04
N LYS A 111 7.27 1.08 14.13
CA LYS A 111 7.79 0.73 15.45
C LYS A 111 7.40 -0.73 15.66
N LEU A 112 8.23 -1.64 15.16
CA LEU A 112 8.28 -2.98 15.73
C LEU A 112 8.78 -2.80 17.18
N GLU A 113 7.90 -2.44 18.10
CA GLU A 113 8.05 -3.02 19.42
C GLU A 113 7.79 -4.51 19.22
N PRO A 114 8.77 -5.39 19.48
CA PRO A 114 8.52 -6.81 19.40
C PRO A 114 7.31 -7.08 20.28
N ILE A 115 6.23 -7.62 19.71
CA ILE A 115 5.23 -8.29 20.55
C ILE A 115 6.03 -9.37 21.27
N PRO A 116 6.13 -9.34 22.61
CA PRO A 116 6.82 -10.39 23.34
C PRO A 116 6.19 -11.72 22.89
N LEU A 117 7.00 -12.62 22.34
CA LEU A 117 6.59 -13.94 21.79
C LEU A 117 5.61 -14.68 22.73
N ASN A 118 5.79 -14.44 24.02
CA ASN A 118 5.03 -14.92 25.16
C ASN A 118 3.51 -14.75 25.02
N GLU A 119 2.98 -13.58 24.62
CA GLU A 119 1.51 -13.36 24.65
C GLU A 119 0.78 -14.01 23.48
N ARG A 120 1.42 -14.03 22.30
CA ARG A 120 0.83 -14.60 21.08
C ARG A 120 0.87 -16.13 21.13
N GLU A 121 1.95 -16.72 21.64
CA GLU A 121 2.05 -18.16 21.87
C GLU A 121 1.10 -18.61 22.99
N GLN A 122 1.01 -17.90 24.11
CA GLN A 122 0.07 -18.23 25.19
C GLN A 122 -1.38 -18.23 24.72
N ARG A 123 -1.80 -17.22 23.93
CA ARG A 123 -3.15 -17.22 23.35
C ARG A 123 -3.41 -18.41 22.43
N TRP A 124 -2.39 -18.84 21.69
CA TRP A 124 -2.52 -19.98 20.77
C TRP A 124 -2.61 -21.30 21.53
N TYR A 125 -1.81 -21.49 22.58
CA TYR A 125 -1.89 -22.65 23.46
C TYR A 125 -3.22 -22.71 24.23
N SER A 126 -3.69 -21.61 24.81
CA SER A 126 -4.99 -21.58 25.50
C SER A 126 -6.18 -21.85 24.57
N TYR A 127 -6.09 -21.44 23.31
CA TYR A 127 -7.10 -21.76 22.30
C TYR A 127 -7.11 -23.26 21.96
N ILE A 128 -5.94 -23.86 21.75
CA ILE A 128 -5.82 -25.31 21.51
C ILE A 128 -6.32 -26.12 22.71
N GLU A 129 -6.01 -25.69 23.94
CA GLU A 129 -6.51 -26.33 25.17
C GLU A 129 -8.02 -26.21 25.33
N SER A 130 -8.65 -25.13 24.86
CA SER A 130 -10.11 -24.96 24.91
C SER A 130 -10.89 -25.84 23.91
N LEU A 131 -10.19 -26.52 23.00
CA LEU A 131 -10.77 -27.40 22.00
C LEU A 131 -10.74 -28.89 22.39
N ASN A 132 -10.18 -29.22 23.56
CA ASN A 132 -10.19 -30.56 24.18
C ASN A 132 -11.08 -30.57 25.43
#